data_AF-U5QMB0-F1
#
_entry.id   AF-U5QMB0-F1
#
_cell.length_a   1.000
_cell.length_b   1.000
_cell.length_c   1.000
_cell.angle_alpha   90.00
_cell.angle_beta   90.00
_cell.angle_gamma   90.00
#
_symmetry.space_group_name_H-M   'P 1'
#
loop_
_entity.id
_entity.type
_entity.pdbx_description
1 polymer ?
#
loop_
_entity_poly.entity_id
_entity_poly.type
_entity_poly.pdbx_seq_one_letter_code
_entity_poly.pdbx_strand_id
1 'polypeptide(L)'
;MSFRPVQLLAVRAALSRHAGGGARLLFATLLPLADSYLHPKAAQAVFFENARVWLDTLFLSTGNTTAVFGVDMTINVLRAVLLVWIALGIVRTVQAARNDEDWQTTARVPILATISVVVGDVITSLIIPAG
;
A
#
# COMPACT_ATOMS: atom_id res chain seq x y z
N MET A 1 3.43 -11.16 -12.49
CA MET A 1 2.26 -11.93 -12.97
C MET A 1 1.36 -12.16 -11.78
N SER A 2 0.30 -11.37 -11.62
CA SER A 2 -0.69 -11.59 -10.56
C SER A 2 -1.38 -12.94 -10.79
N PHE A 3 -1.22 -13.88 -9.86
CA PHE A 3 -1.94 -15.14 -9.94
C PHE A 3 -3.42 -14.86 -9.62
N ARG A 4 -4.25 -14.88 -10.66
CA ARG A 4 -5.71 -14.76 -10.52
C ARG A 4 -6.23 -15.84 -9.54
N PRO A 5 -7.29 -15.57 -8.76
CA PRO A 5 -7.79 -16.50 -7.73
C PRO A 5 -8.11 -17.91 -8.27
N VAL A 6 -8.48 -18.03 -9.54
CA VAL A 6 -8.72 -19.31 -10.22
C VAL A 6 -7.43 -20.13 -10.41
N GLN A 7 -6.29 -19.48 -10.66
CA GLN A 7 -5.01 -20.19 -10.82
C GLN A 7 -4.49 -20.71 -9.49
N LEU A 8 -4.72 -19.98 -8.40
CA LEU A 8 -4.41 -20.44 -7.05
C LEU A 8 -5.22 -21.69 -6.68
N LEU A 9 -6.51 -21.73 -7.08
CA LEU A 9 -7.37 -22.89 -6.90
C LEU A 9 -6.92 -24.09 -7.74
N ALA A 10 -6.54 -23.85 -9.00
CA ALA A 10 -6.07 -24.89 -9.91
C ALA A 10 -4.76 -25.54 -9.43
N VAL A 11 -3.80 -24.73 -8.97
CA VAL A 11 -2.54 -25.20 -8.39
C VAL A 11 -2.79 -25.96 -7.08
N ARG A 12 -3.67 -25.46 -6.21
CA ARG A 12 -4.08 -26.14 -4.97
C ARG A 12 -4.74 -27.50 -5.26
N ALA A 13 -5.59 -27.57 -6.28
CA ALA A 13 -6.25 -28.80 -6.71
C ALA A 13 -5.26 -29.81 -7.33
N ALA A 14 -4.33 -29.34 -8.17
CA ALA A 14 -3.31 -30.18 -8.79
C ALA A 14 -2.34 -30.77 -7.74
N LEU A 15 -1.89 -29.97 -6.77
CA LEU A 15 -1.00 -30.43 -5.71
C LEU A 15 -1.70 -31.33 -4.68
N SER A 16 -3.03 -31.21 -4.52
CA SER A 16 -3.82 -32.08 -3.66
C SER A 16 -3.92 -33.53 -4.15
N ARG A 17 -3.66 -33.79 -5.44
CA ARG A 17 -3.68 -35.14 -6.03
C ARG A 17 -2.36 -35.91 -5.83
N HIS A 18 -1.26 -35.24 -5.52
CA HIS A 18 0.08 -35.86 -5.55
C HIS A 18 0.88 -35.74 -4.24
N ALA A 19 0.42 -34.95 -3.27
CA ALA A 19 1.16 -34.71 -2.02
C ALA A 19 0.59 -35.48 -0.81
N GLY A 20 1.46 -36.04 0.03
CA GLY A 20 1.09 -36.64 1.32
C GLY A 20 0.50 -35.62 2.31
N GLY A 21 -0.25 -36.09 3.31
CA GLY A 21 -1.02 -35.23 4.24
C GLY A 21 -0.22 -34.10 4.90
N GLY A 22 1.04 -34.36 5.28
CA GLY A 22 1.93 -33.34 5.86
C GLY A 22 2.38 -32.27 4.86
N ALA A 23 2.71 -32.66 3.63
CA ALA A 23 3.08 -31.71 2.57
C ALA A 23 1.90 -30.82 2.19
N ARG A 24 0.66 -31.35 2.20
CA ARG A 24 -0.55 -30.57 1.92
C ARG A 24 -0.76 -29.44 2.94
N LEU A 25 -0.45 -29.68 4.22
CA LEU A 25 -0.56 -28.67 5.27
C LEU A 25 0.53 -27.60 5.13
N LEU A 26 1.76 -28.00 4.84
CA LEU A 26 2.87 -27.06 4.64
C LEU A 26 2.65 -26.16 3.41
N PHE A 27 2.21 -26.72 2.28
CA PHE A 27 1.91 -25.91 1.10
C PHE A 27 0.68 -25.02 1.29
N ALA A 28 -0.35 -25.48 2.01
CA ALA A 28 -1.54 -24.68 2.30
C ALA A 28 -1.25 -23.45 3.17
N THR A 29 -0.24 -23.52 4.04
CA THR A 29 0.18 -22.38 4.88
C THR A 29 1.25 -21.51 4.20
N LEU A 30 2.17 -22.12 3.45
CA LEU A 30 3.29 -21.39 2.82
C LEU A 30 2.90 -20.65 1.54
N LEU A 31 1.96 -21.16 0.72
CA LEU A 31 1.53 -20.49 -0.51
C LEU A 31 0.89 -19.12 -0.27
N PRO A 32 -0.06 -18.95 0.67
CA PRO A 32 -0.63 -17.63 1.00
C PRO A 32 0.41 -16.68 1.58
N LEU A 33 1.37 -17.20 2.37
CA LEU A 33 2.46 -16.40 2.91
C LEU A 33 3.37 -15.91 1.77
N ALA A 34 3.83 -16.80 0.89
CA ALA A 34 4.64 -16.43 -0.27
C ALA A 34 3.93 -15.42 -1.18
N ASP A 35 2.62 -15.58 -1.42
CA ASP A 35 1.81 -14.64 -2.18
C ASP A 35 1.75 -13.26 -1.51
N SER A 36 1.61 -13.21 -0.18
CA SER A 36 1.63 -11.94 0.57
C SER A 36 2.99 -11.24 0.63
N TYR A 37 4.08 -11.99 0.49
CA TYR A 37 5.43 -11.42 0.43
C TYR A 37 5.82 -10.97 -1.00
N LEU A 38 5.34 -11.68 -2.04
CA LEU A 38 5.57 -11.31 -3.44
C LEU A 38 4.60 -10.21 -3.93
N HIS A 39 3.39 -10.17 -3.39
CA HIS A 39 2.39 -9.15 -3.66
C HIS A 39 2.13 -8.35 -2.38
N PRO A 40 2.86 -7.25 -2.16
CA PRO A 40 2.59 -6.40 -1.01
C PRO A 40 1.13 -5.98 -1.05
N LYS A 41 0.36 -6.42 -0.05
CA LYS A 41 -1.01 -5.93 0.15
C LYS A 41 -0.90 -4.41 0.29
N ALA A 42 -1.74 -3.69 -0.47
CA ALA A 42 -1.72 -2.24 -0.49
C ALA A 42 -1.62 -1.70 0.93
N ALA A 43 -0.65 -0.83 1.19
CA ALA A 43 -0.62 -0.09 2.45
C ALA A 43 -1.95 0.67 2.51
N GLN A 44 -2.89 0.19 3.32
CA GLN A 44 -4.15 0.85 3.61
C GLN A 44 -3.84 2.07 4.47
N ALA A 45 -3.31 3.10 3.82
CA ALA A 45 -3.06 4.39 4.43
C ALA A 45 -4.24 5.30 4.12
N VAL A 46 -4.58 6.19 5.06
CA VAL A 46 -5.60 7.24 4.88
C VAL A 46 -5.19 8.25 3.79
N PHE A 47 -3.94 8.21 3.32
CA PHE A 47 -3.39 9.16 2.36
C PHE A 47 -3.58 8.74 0.91
N PHE A 48 -3.79 9.72 0.03
CA PHE A 48 -3.81 9.55 -1.44
C PHE A 48 -4.89 8.59 -1.97
N GLU A 49 -5.96 8.32 -1.20
CA GLU A 49 -7.01 7.41 -1.66
C GLU A 49 -7.89 8.09 -2.72
N ASN A 50 -8.27 9.34 -2.50
CA ASN A 50 -9.03 10.08 -3.50
C ASN A 50 -8.16 10.33 -4.73
N ALA A 51 -6.88 10.67 -4.53
CA ALA A 51 -5.93 10.78 -5.64
C ALA A 51 -5.82 9.49 -6.47
N ARG A 52 -5.79 8.31 -5.83
CA ARG A 52 -5.81 7.02 -6.52
C ARG A 52 -7.09 6.85 -7.34
N VAL A 53 -8.26 7.07 -6.75
CA VAL A 53 -9.56 6.92 -7.43
C VAL A 53 -9.68 7.87 -8.62
N TRP A 54 -9.21 9.11 -8.48
CA TRP A 54 -9.18 10.08 -9.57
C TRP A 54 -8.30 9.61 -10.74
N LEU A 55 -7.07 9.16 -10.43
CA LEU A 55 -6.15 8.64 -11.45
C LEU A 55 -6.72 7.38 -12.11
N ASP A 56 -7.27 6.46 -11.34
CA ASP A 56 -7.94 5.26 -11.86
C ASP A 56 -9.06 5.66 -12.83
N THR A 57 -9.89 6.66 -12.48
CA THR A 57 -10.96 7.16 -13.36
C THR A 57 -10.42 7.74 -14.67
N LEU A 58 -9.35 8.54 -14.60
CA LEU A 58 -8.71 9.10 -15.79
C LEU A 58 -8.14 8.01 -16.71
N PHE A 59 -7.46 7.01 -16.17
CA PHE A 59 -6.83 5.95 -16.96
C PHE A 59 -7.78 4.80 -17.36
N LEU A 60 -8.87 4.59 -16.62
CA LEU A 60 -9.96 3.68 -17.02
C LEU A 60 -10.76 4.22 -18.21
N SER A 61 -10.90 5.55 -18.32
CA SER A 61 -11.60 6.20 -19.45
C SER A 61 -10.98 5.88 -20.82
N THR A 62 -9.70 5.44 -20.84
CA THR A 62 -8.97 5.04 -22.05
C THR A 62 -9.03 3.54 -22.34
N GLY A 63 -9.75 2.73 -21.55
CA GLY A 63 -9.92 1.29 -21.76
C GLY A 63 -8.67 0.44 -21.47
N ASN A 64 -7.63 1.03 -20.89
CA ASN A 64 -6.34 0.37 -20.65
C ASN A 64 -6.25 -0.19 -19.22
N THR A 65 -6.60 -1.46 -19.04
CA THR A 65 -6.53 -2.14 -17.73
C THR A 65 -5.10 -2.27 -17.17
N THR A 66 -4.07 -2.16 -18.01
CA THR A 66 -2.66 -2.18 -17.57
C THR A 66 -2.27 -0.86 -16.89
N ALA A 67 -2.88 0.25 -17.30
CA ALA A 67 -2.62 1.56 -16.70
C ALA A 67 -3.08 1.64 -15.24
N VAL A 68 -4.23 1.03 -14.92
CA VAL A 68 -4.79 0.94 -13.55
C VAL A 68 -3.83 0.20 -12.60
N PHE A 69 -3.25 -0.91 -13.05
CA PHE A 69 -2.24 -1.62 -12.25
C PHE A 69 -1.01 -0.75 -11.97
N GLY A 70 -0.61 0.08 -12.94
CA GLY A 70 0.47 1.06 -12.78
C GLY A 70 0.15 2.12 -11.72
N VAL A 71 -1.05 2.72 -11.78
CA VAL A 71 -1.53 3.72 -10.81
C VAL A 71 -1.49 3.16 -9.39
N ASP A 72 -2.05 1.96 -9.19
CA ASP A 72 -2.08 1.29 -7.89
C ASP A 72 -0.69 1.05 -7.32
N MET A 73 0.25 0.57 -8.14
CA MET A 73 1.63 0.39 -7.69
C MET A 73 2.29 1.73 -7.35
N THR A 74 2.13 2.76 -8.20
CA THR A 74 2.73 4.07 -7.97
C THR A 74 2.24 4.70 -6.67
N ILE A 75 0.92 4.69 -6.42
CA ILE A 75 0.37 5.24 -5.17
C ILE A 75 0.82 4.43 -3.96
N ASN A 76 0.85 3.10 -4.04
CA ASN A 76 1.33 2.27 -2.94
C ASN A 76 2.81 2.50 -2.61
N VAL A 77 3.66 2.69 -3.62
CA VAL A 77 5.08 3.05 -3.41
C VAL A 77 5.19 4.43 -2.79
N LEU A 78 4.42 5.41 -3.27
CA LEU A 78 4.40 6.76 -2.68
C LEU A 78 3.98 6.73 -1.20
N ARG A 79 2.93 5.96 -0.86
CA ARG A 79 2.50 5.75 0.53
C ARG A 79 3.61 5.12 1.37
N ALA A 80 4.26 4.07 0.85
CA ALA A 80 5.35 3.42 1.55
C ALA A 80 6.52 4.38 1.83
N VAL A 81 6.93 5.18 0.84
CA VAL A 81 7.99 6.19 0.99
C VAL A 81 7.58 7.28 1.98
N LEU A 82 6.33 7.76 1.93
CA LEU A 82 5.81 8.74 2.89
C LEU A 82 5.88 8.19 4.32
N LEU A 83 5.46 6.94 4.54
CA LEU A 83 5.50 6.31 5.86
C LEU A 83 6.93 6.15 6.38
N VAL A 84 7.87 5.76 5.52
CA VAL A 84 9.30 5.69 5.88
C VAL A 84 9.80 7.08 6.28
N TRP A 85 9.44 8.11 5.52
CA TRP A 85 9.85 9.48 5.83
C TRP A 85 9.26 9.97 7.17
N ILE A 86 7.98 9.70 7.44
CA ILE A 86 7.33 10.00 8.73
C ILE A 86 8.04 9.25 9.86
N ALA A 87 8.34 7.97 9.68
CA ALA A 87 9.06 7.17 10.67
C ALA A 87 10.43 7.78 11.00
N LEU A 88 11.20 8.20 9.99
CA LEU A 88 12.47 8.91 10.21
C LEU A 88 12.27 10.23 10.96
N GLY A 89 11.22 10.98 10.65
CA GLY A 89 10.86 12.22 11.36
C GLY A 89 10.54 11.99 12.84
N ILE A 90 9.83 10.90 13.15
CA ILE A 90 9.52 10.50 14.54
C ILE A 90 10.81 10.11 15.27
N VAL A 91 11.69 9.31 14.66
CA VAL A 91 12.97 8.93 15.28
C VAL A 91 13.78 10.18 15.66
N ARG A 92 13.88 11.16 14.76
CA ARG A 92 14.57 12.44 15.02
C ARG A 92 13.92 13.22 16.15
N THR A 93 12.59 13.26 16.18
CA THR A 93 11.83 13.93 17.25
C THR A 93 12.11 13.30 18.62
N VAL A 94 12.13 11.96 18.68
CA VAL A 94 12.45 11.22 19.92
C VAL A 94 13.90 11.45 20.35
N GLN A 95 14.84 11.50 19.41
CA GLN A 95 16.24 11.81 19.72
C GLN A 95 16.38 13.22 20.30
N ALA A 96 15.76 14.22 19.67
CA ALA A 96 15.73 15.59 20.18
C ALA A 96 15.17 15.66 21.60
N ALA A 97 14.04 14.96 21.86
CA ALA A 97 13.44 14.92 23.19
C ALA A 97 14.32 14.24 24.25
N ARG A 98 15.18 13.29 23.85
CA ARG A 98 16.12 12.62 24.76
C ARG A 98 17.36 13.44 25.05
N ASN A 99 17.73 14.33 24.16
CA ASN A 99 18.91 15.17 24.27
C ASN A 99 18.58 16.56 24.84
N ASP A 100 17.37 16.76 25.37
CA ASP A 100 16.84 18.05 25.83
C ASP A 100 16.87 19.15 24.74
N GLU A 101 16.87 18.74 23.48
CA GLU A 101 16.72 19.64 22.33
C GLU A 101 15.23 20.00 22.13
N ASP A 102 14.96 21.08 21.39
CA ASP A 102 13.60 21.46 21.04
C ASP A 102 12.97 20.46 20.04
N TRP A 103 12.36 19.43 20.63
CA TRP A 103 11.68 18.37 19.90
C TRP A 103 10.42 18.87 19.19
N GLN A 104 9.80 19.97 19.65
CA GLN A 104 8.59 20.49 19.02
C GLN A 104 8.91 21.09 17.66
N THR A 105 10.01 21.85 17.57
CA THR A 105 10.50 22.38 16.29
C THR A 105 10.87 21.25 15.33
N THR A 106 11.48 20.16 15.83
CA THR A 106 11.81 18.98 15.01
C THR A 106 10.56 18.21 14.56
N ALA A 107 9.54 18.09 15.41
CA ALA A 107 8.29 17.41 15.11
C ALA A 107 7.40 18.17 14.10
N ARG A 108 7.56 19.48 14.00
CA ARG A 108 6.72 20.33 13.15
C ARG A 108 6.76 19.89 11.69
N VAL A 109 7.93 19.54 11.18
CA VAL A 109 8.11 19.15 9.76
C VAL A 109 7.29 17.89 9.40
N PRO A 110 7.42 16.75 10.09
CA PRO A 110 6.64 15.56 9.76
C PRO A 110 5.13 15.73 9.97
N ILE A 111 4.72 16.52 10.98
CA ILE A 111 3.31 16.81 11.23
C ILE A 111 2.71 17.64 10.08
N LEU A 112 3.38 18.73 9.67
CA LEU A 112 2.89 19.60 8.60
C LEU A 112 2.81 18.88 7.24
N ALA A 113 3.77 18.01 6.94
CA ALA A 113 3.73 17.21 5.73
C ALA A 113 2.53 16.26 5.71
N THR A 114 2.27 15.59 6.85
CA THR A 114 1.12 14.67 6.99
C THR A 114 -0.20 15.41 6.80
N ILE A 115 -0.37 16.57 7.45
CA ILE A 115 -1.56 17.40 7.31
C ILE A 115 -1.73 17.86 5.86
N SER A 116 -0.65 18.34 5.22
CA SER A 116 -0.69 18.80 3.83
C SER A 116 -1.16 17.71 2.87
N VAL A 117 -0.70 16.47 3.06
CA VAL A 117 -1.12 15.33 2.24
C VAL A 117 -2.59 15.00 2.44
N VAL A 118 -3.07 14.99 3.69
CA VAL A 118 -4.50 14.75 3.99
C VAL A 118 -5.38 15.84 3.39
N VAL A 119 -4.98 17.11 3.55
CA VAL A 119 -5.72 18.24 2.97
C VAL A 119 -5.74 18.15 1.44
N GLY A 120 -4.63 17.81 0.80
CA GLY A 120 -4.59 17.58 -0.64
C GLY A 120 -5.53 16.45 -1.09
N ASP A 121 -5.61 15.37 -0.30
CA ASP A 121 -6.51 14.25 -0.60
C ASP A 121 -7.98 14.63 -0.40
N VAL A 122 -8.31 15.46 0.60
CA VAL A 122 -9.65 16.04 0.77
C VAL A 122 -10.00 17.02 -0.35
N ILE A 123 -9.07 17.87 -0.80
CA ILE A 123 -9.33 18.76 -1.95
C ILE A 123 -9.58 17.92 -3.21
N THR A 124 -8.87 16.81 -3.37
CA THR A 124 -9.06 15.90 -4.50
C THR A 124 -10.47 15.28 -4.50
N SER A 125 -11.06 14.98 -3.33
CA SER A 125 -12.45 14.49 -3.27
C SER A 125 -13.48 15.53 -3.67
N LEU A 126 -13.15 16.82 -3.66
CA LEU A 126 -14.03 17.88 -4.17
C LEU A 126 -14.00 18.00 -5.70
N ILE A 127 -12.95 17.48 -6.34
CA ILE A 127 -12.76 17.53 -7.80
C ILE A 127 -13.39 16.29 -8.46
N ILE A 128 -13.27 15.12 -7.82
CA ILE A 128 -13.92 13.89 -8.29
C ILE A 128 -15.43 14.06 -8.09
N PRO A 129 -16.27 13.88 -9.13
CA PRO A 129 -17.70 13.86 -8.93
C PRO A 129 -18.04 12.78 -7.90
N ALA A 130 -18.70 13.15 -6.81
CA ALA A 130 -19.33 12.17 -5.94
C ALA A 130 -20.35 11.41 -6.80
N GLY A 131 -20.02 10.17 -7.14
CA GLY A 131 -20.92 9.27 -7.85
C GLY A 131 -22.15 8.97 -7.01
#